data_AF-R1D082-F1
#
_entry.id   AF-R1D082-F1
#
_cell.length_a   1.000
_cell.length_b   1.000
_cell.length_c   1.000
_cell.angle_alpha   90.00
_cell.angle_beta   90.00
_cell.angle_gamma   90.00
#
_symmetry.space_group_name_H-M   'P 1'
#
loop_
_entity.id
_entity.type
_entity.pdbx_description
1 polymer ?
#
loop_
_entity_poly.entity_id
_entity_poly.type
_entity_poly.pdbx_seq_one_letter_code
_entity_poly.pdbx_strand_id
1 'polypeptide(L)'
;MAGSNLDHSLQEIINDDKPTRARATNGRAKSKACNNCGVIGHLAGACPDPAQCHACGSTAHVVADCPHTDETCDICGRVGHLAVKCRRDDPR
;
A
#
# COMPACT_ATOMS: atom_id res chain seq x y z
N MET A 1 49.80 -8.40 -46.67
CA MET A 1 49.20 -7.25 -45.99
C MET A 1 47.77 -7.09 -46.49
N ALA A 2 46.76 -7.39 -45.68
CA ALA A 2 45.36 -7.10 -45.99
C ALA A 2 44.75 -6.52 -44.72
N GLY A 3 44.43 -5.22 -44.76
CA GLY A 3 43.69 -4.55 -43.69
C GLY A 3 42.21 -4.89 -43.79
N SER A 4 41.52 -4.80 -42.66
CA SER A 4 40.40 -3.88 -42.45
C SER A 4 39.90 -4.07 -41.02
N ASN A 5 40.15 -3.07 -40.18
CA ASN A 5 39.46 -2.88 -38.91
C ASN A 5 38.05 -2.38 -39.22
N LEU A 6 37.02 -3.05 -38.71
CA LEU A 6 35.69 -2.50 -38.58
C LEU A 6 35.21 -2.77 -37.15
N ASP A 7 35.35 -1.70 -36.38
CA ASP A 7 34.58 -1.32 -35.22
C ASP A 7 33.13 -1.81 -35.27
N HIS A 8 32.61 -2.30 -34.15
CA HIS A 8 31.51 -1.67 -33.42
C HIS A 8 31.02 -2.63 -32.34
N SER A 9 31.37 -2.25 -31.11
CA SER A 9 30.65 -2.46 -29.87
C SER A 9 29.21 -2.89 -30.07
N LEU A 10 28.92 -4.16 -29.81
CA LEU A 10 27.62 -4.54 -29.30
C LEU A 10 27.83 -5.10 -27.90
N GLN A 11 27.86 -4.17 -26.96
CA GLN A 11 27.34 -4.39 -25.62
C GLN A 11 25.95 -5.01 -25.82
N GLU A 12 25.83 -6.33 -25.65
CA GLU A 12 24.51 -6.92 -25.57
C GLU A 12 23.89 -6.45 -24.26
N ILE A 13 22.93 -5.56 -24.44
CA ILE A 13 22.12 -4.89 -23.44
C ILE A 13 21.60 -5.95 -22.49
N ILE A 14 22.06 -5.88 -21.25
CA ILE A 14 21.48 -6.61 -20.12
C ILE A 14 20.04 -6.13 -20.05
N ASN A 15 19.10 -6.94 -20.55
CA ASN A 15 17.68 -6.70 -20.32
C ASN A 15 17.39 -7.08 -18.87
N ASP A 16 17.79 -6.21 -17.94
CA ASP A 16 17.30 -6.17 -16.57
C ASP A 16 15.84 -5.68 -16.56
N ASP A 17 14.94 -6.38 -17.24
CA ASP A 17 13.55 -6.44 -16.76
C ASP A 17 13.53 -7.45 -15.63
N LYS A 18 14.02 -7.01 -14.47
CA LYS A 18 13.64 -7.61 -13.20
C LYS A 18 12.33 -6.92 -12.84
N PRO A 19 11.15 -7.52 -13.11
CA PRO A 19 9.92 -7.01 -12.52
C PRO A 19 10.12 -7.08 -11.02
N THR A 20 10.29 -5.91 -10.41
CA THR A 20 10.60 -5.70 -9.00
C THR A 20 9.45 -6.21 -8.16
N ARG A 21 9.41 -7.54 -7.91
CA ARG A 21 8.53 -8.23 -6.95
C ARG A 21 7.22 -7.49 -6.68
N ALA A 22 6.46 -7.16 -7.73
CA ALA A 22 5.07 -6.82 -7.58
C ALA A 22 4.39 -8.15 -7.27
N ARG A 23 4.29 -8.48 -5.98
CA ARG A 23 3.49 -9.60 -5.51
C ARG A 23 2.03 -9.23 -5.77
N ALA A 24 1.61 -9.37 -7.02
CA ALA A 24 0.23 -9.26 -7.44
C ALA A 24 -0.50 -10.49 -6.88
N THR A 25 -0.93 -10.40 -5.63
CA THR A 25 -1.92 -11.33 -5.10
C THR A 25 -3.28 -10.97 -5.69
N ASN A 26 -3.48 -11.32 -6.96
CA ASN A 26 -4.81 -11.35 -7.53
C ASN A 26 -5.48 -12.65 -7.09
N GLY A 27 -6.22 -12.59 -5.99
CA GLY A 27 -6.79 -13.79 -5.36
C GLY A 27 -7.84 -13.47 -4.31
N ARG A 28 -9.05 -13.14 -4.77
CA ARG A 28 -10.29 -12.86 -4.02
C ARG A 28 -10.33 -11.52 -3.30
N ALA A 29 -10.47 -10.45 -4.09
CA ALA A 29 -11.20 -9.26 -3.66
C ALA A 29 -12.65 -9.67 -3.37
N LYS A 30 -12.87 -10.23 -2.19
CA LYS A 30 -14.20 -10.37 -1.62
C LYS A 30 -14.61 -8.95 -1.23
N SER A 31 -15.11 -8.18 -2.20
CA SER A 31 -15.64 -6.82 -2.08
C SER A 31 -15.03 -6.02 -0.92
N LYS A 32 -13.69 -5.94 -0.85
CA LYS A 32 -13.03 -5.45 0.35
C LYS A 32 -13.10 -3.93 0.34
N ALA A 33 -13.64 -3.37 1.41
CA ALA A 33 -13.60 -1.94 1.66
C ALA A 33 -12.14 -1.44 1.66
N CYS A 34 -11.92 -0.30 1.03
CA CYS A 34 -10.66 0.40 1.05
C CYS A 34 -10.22 0.69 2.49
N ASN A 35 -8.98 0.36 2.86
CA ASN A 35 -8.49 0.60 4.23
C ASN A 35 -8.25 2.08 4.54
N ASN A 36 -8.31 2.95 3.53
CA ASN A 36 -8.19 4.39 3.69
C ASN A 36 -9.56 5.00 4.00
N CYS A 37 -10.49 4.92 3.04
CA CYS A 37 -11.80 5.59 3.08
C CYS A 37 -13.01 4.67 3.37
N GLY A 38 -12.83 3.35 3.43
CA GLY A 38 -13.92 2.39 3.67
C GLY A 38 -14.77 2.04 2.45
N VAL A 39 -14.56 2.67 1.29
CA VAL A 39 -15.35 2.42 0.08
C VAL A 39 -14.91 1.14 -0.62
N ILE A 40 -15.87 0.33 -1.05
CA ILE A 40 -15.62 -0.90 -1.83
C ILE A 40 -15.37 -0.52 -3.30
N GLY A 41 -14.47 -1.24 -3.97
CA GLY A 41 -14.19 -1.08 -5.40
C GLY A 41 -12.75 -0.66 -5.70
N HIS A 42 -12.00 -0.25 -4.68
CA HIS A 42 -10.57 0.01 -4.79
C HIS A 42 -9.84 -0.38 -3.49
N LEU A 43 -8.51 -0.44 -3.57
CA LEU A 43 -7.62 -0.68 -2.43
C LEU A 43 -6.97 0.63 -1.98
N ALA A 44 -6.42 0.68 -0.77
CA ALA A 44 -5.80 1.89 -0.22
C ALA A 44 -4.73 2.51 -1.13
N GLY A 45 -3.97 1.70 -1.88
CA GLY A 45 -2.98 2.19 -2.85
C GLY A 45 -3.55 2.81 -4.12
N ALA A 46 -4.84 2.62 -4.40
CA ALA A 46 -5.57 3.21 -5.53
C ALA A 46 -6.71 4.12 -5.03
N CYS A 47 -6.64 4.55 -3.76
CA CYS A 47 -7.65 5.43 -3.18
C CYS A 47 -7.45 6.86 -3.71
N PRO A 48 -8.51 7.52 -4.20
CA PRO A 48 -8.43 8.92 -4.63
C PRO A 48 -8.32 9.90 -3.45
N ASP A 49 -8.74 9.46 -2.26
CA ASP A 49 -8.66 10.26 -1.05
C ASP A 49 -7.23 10.28 -0.47
N PRO A 50 -6.83 11.37 0.20
CA PRO A 50 -5.56 11.43 0.90
C PRO A 50 -5.42 10.30 1.93
N ALA A 51 -4.18 9.85 2.14
CA ALA A 51 -3.89 8.82 3.12
C ALA A 51 -4.28 9.27 4.53
N GLN A 52 -5.06 8.45 5.21
CA GLN A 52 -5.49 8.65 6.58
C GLN A 52 -4.73 7.71 7.51
N CYS A 53 -4.42 8.22 8.69
CA CYS A 53 -3.92 7.43 9.80
C CYS A 53 -4.87 6.27 10.10
N HIS A 54 -4.34 5.05 10.13
CA HIS A 54 -5.13 3.87 10.43
C HIS A 54 -5.46 3.70 11.93
N ALA A 55 -4.84 4.49 12.81
CA ALA A 55 -5.17 4.54 14.23
C ALA A 55 -6.35 5.51 14.47
N CYS A 56 -6.23 6.77 14.05
CA CYS A 56 -7.21 7.81 14.39
C CYS A 56 -8.06 8.34 13.21
N GLY A 57 -7.68 8.05 11.96
CA GLY A 57 -8.36 8.55 10.76
C GLY A 57 -7.96 9.94 10.28
N SER A 58 -7.03 10.63 10.96
CA SER A 58 -6.52 11.93 10.51
C SER A 58 -5.68 11.80 9.23
N THR A 59 -5.79 12.77 8.31
CA THR A 59 -4.93 12.88 7.12
C THR A 59 -3.64 13.66 7.38
N ALA A 60 -3.50 14.25 8.58
CA ALA A 60 -2.36 15.11 8.90
C ALA A 60 -1.07 14.33 9.17
N HIS A 61 -1.19 13.07 9.59
CA HIS A 61 -0.07 12.22 9.98
C HIS A 61 -0.32 10.76 9.63
N VAL A 62 0.76 9.97 9.63
CA VAL A 62 0.70 8.51 9.53
C VAL A 62 0.62 7.88 10.92
N VAL A 63 0.34 6.57 10.99
CA VAL A 63 0.23 5.83 12.26
C VAL A 63 1.49 5.99 13.13
N ALA A 64 2.68 6.09 12.52
CA ALA A 64 3.93 6.24 13.25
C ALA A 64 4.01 7.56 14.06
N ASP A 65 3.41 8.63 13.56
CA ASP A 65 3.41 9.96 14.19
C ASP A 65 2.08 10.27 14.88
N CYS A 66 1.22 9.26 15.06
CA CYS A 66 -0.11 9.45 15.59
C CYS A 66 -0.08 9.53 17.13
N PRO A 67 -0.58 10.62 17.73
CA PRO A 67 -0.60 10.81 19.18
C PRO A 67 -1.66 9.96 19.89
N HIS A 68 -2.46 9.20 19.13
CA HIS A 68 -3.60 8.40 19.59
C HIS A 68 -3.34 6.90 19.39
N THR A 69 -2.06 6.49 19.34
CA THR A 69 -1.68 5.09 19.10
C THR A 69 -1.74 4.24 20.36
N ASP A 70 -1.50 4.82 21.52
CA ASP A 70 -1.68 4.18 22.83
C ASP A 70 -3.12 4.22 23.34
N GLU A 71 -4.00 4.98 22.67
CA GLU A 71 -5.40 5.07 23.06
C GLU A 71 -6.16 3.76 22.85
N THR A 72 -7.07 3.49 23.78
CA THR A 72 -7.91 2.30 23.78
C THR A 72 -9.17 2.57 22.98
N CYS A 73 -9.49 1.70 22.03
CA CYS A 73 -10.73 1.77 21.28
C CYS A 73 -11.94 1.54 22.20
N ASP A 74 -12.87 2.51 22.26
CA ASP A 74 -14.09 2.40 23.08
C ASP A 74 -15.05 1.29 22.61
N ILE A 75 -14.95 0.87 21.35
CA ILE A 75 -15.82 -0.17 20.76
C ILE A 75 -15.30 -1.58 21.05
N CYS A 76 -13.98 -1.79 21.00
CA CYS A 76 -13.40 -3.14 21.13
C CYS A 76 -12.49 -3.36 22.34
N GLY A 77 -12.17 -2.30 23.08
CA GLY A 77 -11.29 -2.34 24.25
C GLY A 77 -9.81 -2.62 23.94
N ARG A 78 -9.38 -2.53 22.68
CA ARG A 78 -7.97 -2.75 22.27
C ARG A 78 -7.28 -1.43 21.96
N VAL A 79 -6.00 -1.33 22.32
CA VAL A 79 -5.13 -0.19 21.97
C VAL A 79 -4.68 -0.24 20.51
N GLY A 80 -4.22 0.90 19.98
CA GLY A 80 -3.68 1.00 18.62
C GLY A 80 -4.62 1.63 17.60
N HIS A 81 -5.87 1.90 17.97
CA HIS A 81 -6.84 2.60 17.11
C HIS A 81 -7.98 3.20 17.92
N LEU A 82 -8.56 4.26 17.36
CA LEU A 82 -9.78 4.88 17.85
C LEU A 82 -11.03 4.16 17.35
N ALA A 83 -12.15 4.41 18.02
CA ALA A 83 -13.49 3.94 17.64
C ALA A 83 -13.78 4.15 16.14
N VAL A 84 -13.38 5.29 15.57
CA VAL A 84 -13.57 5.63 14.15
C VAL A 84 -12.88 4.67 13.17
N LYS A 85 -11.79 4.02 13.56
CA LYS A 85 -11.10 2.99 12.75
C LYS A 85 -11.30 1.58 13.29
N CYS A 86 -12.28 1.37 14.18
CA CYS A 86 -12.59 0.06 14.72
C CYS A 86 -13.23 -0.85 13.66
N ARG A 87 -12.66 -2.05 13.48
CA ARG A 87 -13.18 -3.06 12.55
C ARG A 87 -14.12 -4.07 13.21
N ARG A 88 -14.41 -3.94 14.51
CA ARG A 88 -15.37 -4.85 15.19
C ARG A 88 -16.83 -4.56 14.84
N ASP A 89 -17.13 -3.38 14.31
CA ASP A 89 -18.48 -2.97 13.88
C ASP A 89 -18.83 -3.40 12.44
N ASP A 90 -18.04 -4.28 11.82
CA ASP A 90 -18.38 -4.91 10.54
C ASP A 90 -18.97 -6.31 10.80
N PRO A 91 -20.30 -6.45 10.92
CA PRO A 91 -20.96 -7.75 10.88
C PRO A 91 -20.86 -8.28 9.44
N ARG A 92 -19.74 -8.93 9.11
CA ARG A 92 -19.54 -9.59 7.81
C ARG A 92 -20.65 -10.55 7.44
#